data_AF-U5C2C1-F1
#
_entry.id   AF-U5C2C1-F1
#
_cell.length_a   1.000
_cell.length_b   1.000
_cell.length_c   1.000
_cell.angle_alpha   90.00
_cell.angle_beta   90.00
_cell.angle_gamma   90.00
#
_symmetry.space_group_name_H-M   'P 1'
#
loop_
_entity.id
_entity.type
_entity.pdbx_description
1 polymer ?
#
loop_
_entity_poly.entity_id
_entity_poly.type
_entity_poly.pdbx_seq_one_letter_code
_entity_poly.pdbx_strand_id
1 'polypeptide(L)' 'MWFIVKLFLASMLSTFAMFGALGSENEWPGLIMSSVVWIWFIWSISENNGRRRRKDREREELIEELLRRMDRRSRY' A
#
# COMPACT_ATOMS: atom_id res chain seq x y z
N MET A 1 10.74 0.67 1.86
CA MET A 1 11.30 0.26 0.55
C MET A 1 10.24 -0.21 -0.45
N TRP A 2 9.30 -1.10 -0.09
CA TRP A 2 8.27 -1.61 -1.03
C TRP A 2 7.41 -0.52 -1.73
N PHE A 3 7.13 0.59 -1.04
CA PHE A 3 6.39 1.73 -1.62
C PHE A 3 7.14 2.40 -2.76
N ILE A 4 8.46 2.61 -2.60
CA ILE A 4 9.32 3.25 -3.59
C ILE A 4 9.43 2.37 -4.84
N VAL A 5 9.55 1.05 -4.68
CA VAL A 5 9.58 0.09 -5.80
C VAL A 5 8.28 0.14 -6.61
N LYS A 6 7.13 0.18 -5.94
CA LYS A 6 5.83 0.29 -6.63
C LYS A 6 5.64 1.64 -7.34
N LEU A 7 6.12 2.73 -6.73
CA LEU A 7 6.06 4.07 -7.33
C LEU A 7 6.97 4.14 -8.57
N PHE A 8 8.14 3.50 -8.52
CA PHE A 8 9.05 3.38 -9.65
C PHE A 8 8.44 2.56 -10.80
N LEU A 9 7.78 1.42 -10.50
CA LEU A 9 7.06 0.64 -11.51
C LEU A 9 5.89 1.41 -12.12
N ALA A 10 5.09 2.11 -11.31
CA ALA A 10 3.97 2.92 -11.80
C ALA A 10 4.47 4.06 -12.70
N SER A 11 5.58 4.71 -12.32
CA SER A 11 6.23 5.73 -13.15
C SER A 11 6.74 5.16 -14.46
N MET A 12 7.40 3.98 -14.46
CA MET A 12 7.84 3.33 -15.71
C MET A 12 6.67 2.98 -16.62
N LEU A 13 5.60 2.39 -16.07
CA LEU A 13 4.40 2.04 -16.84
C LEU A 13 3.73 3.28 -17.44
N SER A 14 3.68 4.39 -16.70
CA SER A 14 3.16 5.67 -17.21
C SER A 14 4.03 6.24 -18.33
N THR A 15 5.36 6.10 -18.22
CA THR A 15 6.30 6.50 -19.28
C THR A 15 6.15 5.63 -20.53
N PHE A 16 6.04 4.31 -20.38
CA PHE A 16 5.79 3.40 -21.50
C PHE A 16 4.42 3.65 -22.16
N ALA A 17 3.39 3.97 -21.38
CA ALA A 17 2.09 4.37 -21.91
C ALA A 17 2.18 5.69 -22.70
N MET A 18 2.95 6.67 -22.22
CA MET A 18 3.17 7.94 -22.91
C MET A 18 3.95 7.76 -24.22
N PHE A 19 5.00 6.93 -24.24
CA PHE A 19 5.71 6.59 -25.47
C PHE A 19 4.87 5.73 -26.43
N GLY A 20 4.02 4.84 -25.90
CA GLY A 20 3.07 4.07 -26.70
C GLY A 20 1.99 4.94 -27.36
N ALA A 21 1.52 5.97 -26.67
CA ALA A 21 0.57 6.94 -27.20
C ALA A 21 1.20 7.85 -28.28
N LEU A 22 2.48 8.24 -28.11
CA LEU A 22 3.20 9.05 -29.10
C LEU A 22 3.55 8.29 -30.39
N GLY A 23 3.53 6.95 -30.37
CA GLY A 23 3.91 6.11 -31.51
C GLY A 23 2.74 5.47 -32.28
N SER A 24 1.48 5.63 -31.84
CA SER A 24 0.35 4.92 -32.44
C SER A 24 -0.86 5.84 -32.65
N GLU A 25 -1.52 5.72 -33.81
CA GLU A 25 -2.74 6.48 -34.16
C GLU A 25 -3.93 6.21 -33.22
N ASN A 26 -3.86 5.15 -32.40
CA ASN A 26 -4.87 4.81 -31.40
C ASN A 26 -4.30 4.94 -29.99
N GLU A 27 -4.50 6.09 -29.38
CA GLU A 27 -3.99 6.51 -28.06
C GLU A 27 -4.63 5.76 -26.87
N TRP A 28 -5.81 5.18 -27.12
CA TRP A 28 -6.69 4.57 -26.12
C TRP A 28 -6.10 3.40 -25.32
N PRO A 29 -5.34 2.45 -25.91
CA PRO A 29 -4.79 1.32 -25.17
C PRO A 29 -3.76 1.74 -24.10
N GLY A 30 -2.98 2.79 -24.36
CA GLY A 30 -2.01 3.33 -23.41
C GLY A 30 -2.69 3.97 -22.19
N LEU A 31 -3.77 4.72 -22.43
CA LEU A 31 -4.58 5.34 -21.38
C LEU A 31 -5.24 4.30 -20.46
N ILE A 32 -5.78 3.23 -21.03
CA ILE A 32 -6.41 2.14 -20.26
C ILE A 32 -5.37 1.45 -19.37
N MET A 33 -4.21 1.09 -19.93
CA MET A 33 -3.15 0.43 -19.16
C MET A 33 -2.60 1.31 -18.05
N SER A 34 -2.39 2.61 -18.31
CA SER A 34 -1.98 3.58 -17.28
C SER A 34 -3.02 3.68 -16.15
N SER A 35 -4.29 3.78 -16.51
CA SER A 35 -5.39 3.90 -15.53
C SER A 35 -5.53 2.67 -14.65
N VAL A 36 -5.43 1.46 -15.23
CA VAL A 36 -5.49 0.19 -14.49
C VAL A 36 -4.34 0.07 -13.50
N VAL A 37 -3.13 0.47 -13.88
CA VAL A 37 -1.96 0.45 -13.00
C VAL A 37 -2.13 1.38 -11.80
N TRP A 38 -2.68 2.59 -12.02
CA TRP A 38 -2.97 3.54 -10.95
C TRP A 38 -4.05 3.05 -9.99
N ILE A 39 -5.13 2.48 -10.50
CA ILE A 39 -6.21 1.92 -9.67
C ILE A 39 -5.66 0.76 -8.82
N TRP A 40 -4.88 -0.14 -9.42
CA TRP A 40 -4.26 -1.25 -8.71
C TRP A 40 -3.25 -0.78 -7.65
N PHE A 41 -2.47 0.26 -7.95
CA PHE A 41 -1.52 0.87 -7.01
C PHE A 41 -2.23 1.46 -5.79
N ILE A 42 -3.30 2.25 -6.00
CA ILE A 42 -4.10 2.85 -4.93
C ILE A 42 -4.74 1.76 -4.07
N TRP A 43 -5.32 0.73 -4.69
CA TRP A 43 -5.94 -0.38 -3.97
C TRP A 43 -4.92 -1.14 -3.11
N SER A 44 -3.74 -1.39 -3.66
CA SER A 44 -2.67 -2.08 -2.95
C SER A 44 -2.05 -1.28 -1.80
N ILE A 45 -2.09 0.06 -1.86
CA ILE A 45 -1.73 0.93 -0.72
C ILE A 45 -2.81 0.87 0.36
N SER A 46 -4.08 0.98 -0.04
CA SER A 46 -5.23 0.97 0.88
C SER A 46 -5.27 -0.31 1.70
N GLU A 47 -5.11 -1.47 1.07
CA GLU A 47 -5.17 -2.76 1.76
C GLU A 47 -4.01 -2.96 2.76
N ASN A 48 -2.82 -2.46 2.43
CA ASN A 48 -1.66 -2.57 3.32
C ASN A 48 -1.80 -1.66 4.56
N ASN A 49 -2.42 -0.50 4.42
CA ASN A 49 -2.70 0.39 5.55
C ASN A 49 -3.77 -0.18 6.49
N GLY A 50 -4.79 -0.84 5.92
CA GLY A 50 -5.82 -1.54 6.70
C GLY A 50 -5.25 -2.69 7.54
N ARG A 51 -4.31 -3.46 6.98
CA ARG A 51 -3.65 -4.57 7.71
C ARG A 51 -2.71 -4.09 8.81
N ARG A 52 -2.00 -2.97 8.62
CA ARG A 52 -1.15 -2.39 9.69
C ARG A 52 -1.98 -1.90 10.87
N ARG A 53 -3.05 -1.15 10.61
CA ARG A 53 -3.94 -0.66 11.68
C ARG A 53 -4.57 -1.77 12.53
N ARG A 54 -4.86 -2.94 11.94
CA ARG A 54 -5.36 -4.10 12.71
C ARG A 54 -4.27 -4.69 13.62
N LYS A 55 -3.06 -4.86 13.10
CA LYS A 55 -1.92 -5.37 13.89
C LYS A 55 -1.49 -4.42 15.00
N ASP A 56 -1.64 -3.11 14.79
CA ASP A 56 -1.29 -2.13 15.81
C ASP A 56 -2.29 -2.18 16.98
N ARG A 57 -3.59 -2.35 16.71
CA ARG A 57 -4.61 -2.56 17.76
C ARG A 57 -4.39 -3.83 18.56
N GLU A 58 -4.11 -4.95 17.90
CA GLU A 58 -3.83 -6.22 18.60
C GLU A 58 -2.59 -6.11 19.51
N ARG A 59 -1.60 -5.32 19.11
CA ARG A 59 -0.41 -5.05 19.93
C ARG A 59 -0.71 -4.16 21.13
N GLU A 60 -1.54 -3.14 20.96
CA GLU A 60 -1.97 -2.27 22.06
C GLU A 60 -2.73 -3.08 23.14
N GLU A 61 -3.64 -3.96 22.73
CA GLU A 61 -4.39 -4.84 23.64
C GLU A 61 -3.45 -5.78 24.42
N LEU A 62 -2.48 -6.39 23.75
CA LEU A 62 -1.47 -7.25 24.39
C LEU A 62 -0.58 -6.50 25.39
N ILE A 63 -0.17 -5.28 25.06
CA ILE A 63 0.65 -4.43 25.95
C ILE A 63 -0.16 -4.05 27.19
N GLU A 64 -1.42 -3.66 27.03
CA GLU A 64 -2.30 -3.33 28.15
C GLU A 64 -2.52 -4.54 29.07
N GLU A 65 -2.70 -5.72 28.50
CA GLU A 65 -2.88 -6.95 29.26
C GLU A 65 -1.61 -7.34 30.05
N LEU A 66 -0.44 -7.16 29.46
CA LEU A 66 0.86 -7.38 30.12
C LEU A 66 1.07 -6.39 31.28
N LEU A 67 0.76 -5.10 31.08
CA LEU A 67 0.83 -4.08 32.12
C LEU A 67 -0.08 -4.44 33.30
N ARG A 68 -1.33 -4.86 33.05
CA ARG A 68 -2.27 -5.30 34.10
C ARG A 68 -1.78 -6.54 34.85
N ARG A 69 -1.04 -7.45 34.19
CA ARG A 69 -0.45 -8.63 34.86
C ARG A 69 0.74 -8.25 35.73
N MET A 70 1.59 -7.33 35.27
CA MET A 70 2.73 -6.83 36.06
C MET A 70 2.27 -6.02 37.27
N ASP A 71 1.27 -5.16 37.12
CA ASP A 71 0.72 -4.36 38.21
C ASP A 71 0.08 -5.23 39.31
N ARG A 72 -0.61 -6.31 38.92
CA ARG A 72 -1.08 -7.31 39.89
C ARG A 72 0.07 -8.03 40.59
N ARG A 73 1.11 -8.42 39.86
CA ARG A 73 2.29 -9.07 40.45
C ARG A 73 3.06 -8.15 41.39
N SER A 74 3.10 -6.85 41.12
CA SER A 74 3.79 -5.86 41.96
C SER A 74 3.02 -5.52 43.25
N ARG A 75 1.71 -5.82 43.31
CA ARG A 75 0.86 -5.61 44.49
C ARG A 75 0.80 -6.80 45.45
N TYR A 76 1.41 -7.93 45.09
CA TYR A 76 1.64 -9.09 45.96
C TYR A 76 3.12 -9.20 46.29
#